data_AF-A0A7C6S9U8-F1
#
_entry.id   AF-A0A7C6S9U8-F1
#
_cell.length_a   1.000
_cell.length_b   1.000
_cell.length_c   1.000
_cell.angle_alpha   90.00
_cell.angle_beta   90.00
_cell.angle_gamma   90.00
#
_symmetry.space_group_name_H-M   'P 1'
#
loop_
_entity.id
_entity.type
_entity.pdbx_description
1 polymer ?
#
loop_
_entity_poly.entity_id
_entity_poly.type
_entity_poly.pdbx_seq_one_letter_code
_entity_poly.pdbx_strand_id
1 'polypeptide(L)'
;LFIHSVSDTAGEKPLVQPLLLEEALPLVCCRPETPRKPLSPRFWPAYEAVKAYREETPTPPREQSLPVKAENNLRSALESCAAELEEYLPFIQTLLRDLKEYQTLPKYTLRRLTRVEMHGKVSKGQLARFRAELEALRRFLGDDYLERIESRVKDMGSEIIIAVENIKGASQG
;
A
#
# COMPACT_ATOMS: atom_id res chain seq x y z
N LEU A 1 -5.29 -15.41 5.90
CA LEU A 1 -4.05 -15.90 6.54
C LEU A 1 -3.03 -16.08 5.43
N PHE A 2 -1.96 -15.29 5.44
CA PHE A 2 -0.88 -15.40 4.44
C PHE A 2 0.28 -16.14 5.09
N ILE A 3 0.82 -17.14 4.41
CA ILE A 3 1.92 -17.95 4.92
C ILE A 3 2.99 -17.97 3.84
N HIS A 4 4.22 -17.63 4.25
CA HIS A 4 5.39 -17.68 3.40
C HIS A 4 6.43 -18.56 4.07
N SER A 5 7.20 -19.27 3.26
CA SER A 5 8.25 -20.16 3.75
C SER A 5 9.58 -19.88 3.06
N VAL A 6 10.66 -20.17 3.79
CA VAL A 6 12.03 -20.24 3.27
C VAL A 6 12.52 -21.65 3.60
N SER A 7 12.65 -22.48 2.57
CA SER A 7 13.02 -23.90 2.75
C SER A 7 14.54 -24.10 2.87
N ASP A 8 15.33 -23.32 2.13
CA ASP A 8 16.79 -23.30 2.22
C ASP A 8 17.26 -22.01 2.91
N THR A 9 17.60 -22.14 4.19
CA THR A 9 18.16 -21.05 5.01
C THR A 9 19.68 -21.00 4.98
N ALA A 10 20.35 -21.93 4.28
CA ALA A 10 21.80 -21.99 4.13
C ALA A 10 22.30 -21.30 2.86
N GLY A 11 21.45 -21.16 1.84
CA GLY A 11 21.77 -20.49 0.59
C GLY A 11 22.01 -18.98 0.76
N GLU A 12 22.87 -18.41 -0.09
CA GLU A 12 23.20 -16.97 -0.11
C GLU A 12 21.99 -16.07 -0.40
N LYS A 13 20.95 -16.62 -1.03
CA LYS A 13 19.68 -15.94 -1.31
C LYS A 13 18.50 -16.81 -0.86
N PRO A 14 17.81 -16.46 0.24
CA PRO A 14 16.62 -17.16 0.68
C PRO A 14 15.52 -17.12 -0.39
N LEU A 15 15.07 -18.27 -0.87
CA LEU A 15 13.93 -18.36 -1.77
C LEU A 15 12.64 -18.30 -0.95
N VAL A 16 11.92 -17.19 -1.06
CA VAL A 16 10.61 -17.00 -0.42
C VAL A 16 9.53 -17.52 -1.35
N GLN A 17 8.67 -18.38 -0.82
CA GLN A 17 7.53 -18.93 -1.57
C GLN A 17 6.26 -18.88 -0.71
N PRO A 18 5.09 -18.58 -1.32
CA PRO A 18 3.82 -18.73 -0.64
C PRO A 18 3.58 -20.20 -0.30
N LEU A 19 2.86 -20.45 0.80
CA LEU A 19 2.53 -21.79 1.27
C LEU A 19 1.06 -21.83 1.70
N LEU A 20 0.36 -22.92 1.40
CA LEU A 20 -1.01 -23.11 1.88
C LEU A 20 -1.01 -23.49 3.37
N LEU A 21 -2.11 -23.23 4.07
CA LEU A 21 -2.22 -23.56 5.50
C LEU A 21 -2.09 -25.07 5.73
N GLU A 22 -2.71 -25.87 4.86
CA GLU A 22 -2.69 -27.33 4.90
C GLU A 22 -1.27 -27.89 4.77
N GLU A 23 -0.41 -27.20 4.02
CA GLU A 23 1.00 -27.55 3.83
C GLU A 23 1.88 -27.04 4.98
N ALA A 24 1.53 -25.90 5.58
CA ALA A 24 2.26 -25.28 6.68
C ALA A 24 2.03 -26.01 8.02
N LEU A 25 0.80 -26.44 8.30
CA LEU A 25 0.42 -27.12 9.54
C LEU A 25 1.38 -28.26 9.94
N PRO A 26 1.67 -29.26 9.08
CA PRO A 26 2.58 -30.34 9.44
C PRO A 26 4.02 -29.88 9.73
N LEU A 27 4.41 -28.69 9.26
CA LEU A 27 5.74 -28.11 9.50
C LEU A 27 5.84 -27.35 10.83
N VAL A 28 4.72 -26.88 11.39
CA VAL A 28 4.70 -26.07 12.63
C VAL A 28 4.04 -26.78 13.81
N CYS A 29 3.28 -27.86 13.57
CA CYS A 29 2.67 -28.66 14.62
C CYS A 29 3.73 -29.39 15.47
N CYS A 30 3.56 -29.31 16.78
CA CYS A 30 4.37 -30.06 17.74
C CYS A 30 3.48 -30.61 18.87
N ARG A 31 4.00 -31.59 19.61
CA ARG A 31 3.32 -32.10 20.82
C ARG A 31 3.51 -31.14 21.99
N PRO A 32 2.58 -31.06 22.96
CA PRO A 32 2.72 -30.19 24.14
C PRO A 32 4.03 -30.41 24.92
N GLU A 33 4.57 -31.63 24.89
CA GLU A 33 5.80 -32.00 25.59
C GLU A 33 7.07 -31.67 24.80
N THR A 34 6.94 -31.14 23.58
CA THR A 34 8.09 -30.79 22.73
C THR A 34 8.88 -29.65 23.37
N PRO A 35 10.17 -29.85 23.71
CA PRO A 35 10.96 -28.81 24.33
C PRO A 35 11.16 -27.65 23.37
N ARG A 36 11.09 -26.42 23.91
CA ARG A 36 11.41 -25.20 23.16
C ARG A 36 12.87 -25.23 22.70
N LYS A 37 13.09 -24.97 21.41
CA LYS A 37 14.43 -24.73 20.86
C LYS A 37 14.70 -23.22 20.73
N PRO A 38 15.94 -22.76 20.98
CA PRO A 38 16.33 -21.40 20.61
C PRO A 38 16.36 -21.25 19.09
N LEU A 39 16.12 -20.02 18.63
CA LEU A 39 16.23 -19.67 17.21
C LEU A 39 17.69 -19.78 16.77
N SER A 40 17.91 -20.25 15.54
CA SER A 40 19.24 -20.33 14.95
C SER A 40 19.70 -18.94 14.45
N PRO A 41 21.02 -18.75 14.23
CA PRO A 41 21.52 -17.52 13.59
C PRO A 41 20.95 -17.26 12.19
N ARG A 42 20.33 -18.26 11.54
CA ARG A 42 19.75 -18.15 10.20
C ARG A 42 18.32 -17.60 10.21
N PHE A 43 17.68 -17.54 11.38
CA PHE A 43 16.29 -17.11 11.51
C PHE A 43 16.08 -15.67 11.02
N TRP A 44 16.85 -14.70 11.55
CA TRP A 44 16.64 -13.28 11.23
C TRP A 44 16.92 -12.94 9.76
N PRO A 45 17.98 -13.46 9.12
CA PRO A 45 18.15 -13.30 7.67
C PRO A 45 16.97 -13.83 6.85
N ALA A 46 16.42 -14.99 7.20
CA ALA A 46 15.26 -15.57 6.51
C ALA A 46 13.99 -14.75 6.77
N TYR A 47 13.77 -14.28 8.00
CA TYR A 47 12.64 -13.42 8.34
C TYR A 47 12.67 -12.10 7.57
N GLU A 48 13.81 -11.42 7.49
CA GLU A 48 13.92 -10.17 6.72
C GLU A 48 13.71 -10.40 5.22
N ALA A 49 14.15 -11.54 4.68
CA ALA A 49 13.85 -11.90 3.29
C ALA A 49 12.34 -12.06 3.03
N VAL A 50 11.61 -12.73 3.94
CA VAL A 50 10.15 -12.87 3.87
C VAL A 50 9.45 -11.51 4.03
N LYS A 51 9.89 -10.69 4.97
CA LYS A 51 9.34 -9.34 5.21
C LYS A 51 9.56 -8.40 4.02
N ALA A 52 10.68 -8.55 3.31
CA ALA A 52 10.97 -7.77 2.10
C ALA A 52 10.31 -8.33 0.84
N TYR A 53 9.83 -9.58 0.88
CA TYR A 53 9.16 -10.21 -0.25
C TYR A 53 7.87 -9.47 -0.60
N ARG A 54 7.77 -9.07 -1.87
CA ARG A 54 6.55 -8.57 -2.48
C ARG A 54 6.15 -9.56 -3.54
N GLU A 55 4.92 -10.09 -3.49
CA GLU A 55 4.40 -10.88 -4.59
C GLU A 55 4.51 -10.06 -5.88
N GLU A 56 5.26 -10.57 -6.86
CA GLU A 56 5.33 -9.95 -8.18
C GLU A 56 4.00 -10.23 -8.91
N THR A 57 2.95 -9.48 -8.59
CA THR A 57 1.84 -9.37 -9.53
C THR A 57 2.36 -8.70 -10.80
N PRO A 58 2.23 -9.32 -11.99
CA PRO A 58 2.64 -8.71 -13.25
C PRO A 58 1.98 -7.35 -13.39
N THR A 59 2.76 -6.30 -13.19
CA THR A 59 2.28 -4.93 -13.36
C THR A 59 2.27 -4.69 -14.87
N PRO A 60 1.12 -4.40 -15.50
CA PRO A 60 1.08 -4.13 -16.93
C PRO A 60 1.97 -2.92 -17.29
N PRO A 61 2.46 -2.81 -18.53
CA PRO A 61 3.38 -1.76 -18.96
C PRO A 61 2.82 -0.36 -18.64
N ARG A 62 3.71 0.56 -18.23
CA ARG A 62 3.38 1.92 -17.76
C ARG A 62 2.75 2.79 -18.85
N GLU A 63 1.45 2.63 -19.09
CA GLU A 63 0.61 3.82 -19.15
C GLU A 63 0.66 4.47 -17.77
N GLN A 64 0.82 5.79 -17.67
CA GLN A 64 0.71 6.46 -16.36
C GLN A 64 -0.63 6.04 -15.74
N SER A 65 -0.56 5.35 -14.61
CA SER A 65 -1.75 4.85 -13.95
C SER A 65 -2.66 6.02 -13.62
N LEU A 66 -3.98 5.80 -13.67
CA LEU A 66 -4.95 6.86 -13.42
C LEU A 66 -4.72 7.61 -12.09
N PRO A 67 -4.29 6.97 -10.98
CA PRO A 67 -3.87 7.68 -9.77
C PRO A 67 -2.71 8.64 -9.99
N VAL A 68 -1.66 8.21 -10.69
CA VAL A 68 -0.48 9.05 -10.99
C VAL A 68 -0.87 10.24 -11.86
N LYS A 69 -1.75 10.04 -12.85
CA LYS A 69 -2.28 11.15 -13.67
C LYS A 69 -3.06 12.16 -12.82
N ALA A 70 -3.90 11.69 -11.89
CA ALA A 70 -4.67 12.56 -11.00
C ALA A 70 -3.74 13.34 -10.06
N GLU A 71 -2.74 12.69 -9.47
CA GLU A 71 -1.74 13.32 -8.61
C GLU A 71 -0.97 14.41 -9.37
N ASN A 72 -0.42 14.08 -10.53
CA ASN A 72 0.31 15.04 -11.36
C ASN A 72 -0.55 16.24 -11.73
N ASN A 73 -1.82 16.00 -12.11
CA ASN A 73 -2.73 17.09 -12.47
C ASN A 73 -3.02 18.03 -11.29
N LEU A 74 -3.22 17.48 -10.08
CA LEU A 74 -3.38 18.26 -8.86
C LEU A 74 -2.11 19.08 -8.54
N ARG A 75 -0.93 18.48 -8.68
CA ARG A 75 0.36 19.19 -8.50
C ARG A 75 0.53 20.32 -9.51
N SER A 76 0.28 20.07 -10.79
CA SER A 76 0.35 21.09 -11.84
C SER A 76 -0.63 22.24 -11.59
N ALA A 77 -1.82 21.96 -11.05
CA ALA A 77 -2.79 22.98 -10.66
C ALA A 77 -2.26 23.86 -9.53
N LEU A 78 -1.59 23.27 -8.52
CA LEU A 78 -0.96 24.02 -7.44
C LEU A 78 0.23 24.88 -7.92
N GLU A 79 0.99 24.39 -8.90
CA GLU A 79 2.13 25.14 -9.45
C GLU A 79 1.70 26.32 -10.33
N SER A 80 0.65 26.11 -11.15
CA SER A 80 0.27 27.05 -12.22
C SER A 80 -0.86 28.00 -11.83
N CYS A 81 -1.67 27.64 -10.84
CA CYS A 81 -2.91 28.35 -10.49
C CYS A 81 -3.12 28.46 -8.96
N ALA A 82 -2.04 28.53 -8.17
CA ALA A 82 -2.12 28.54 -6.70
C ALA A 82 -3.01 29.66 -6.16
N ALA A 83 -2.81 30.88 -6.66
CA ALA A 83 -3.54 32.06 -6.22
C ALA A 83 -5.04 31.95 -6.56
N GLU A 84 -5.35 31.37 -7.72
CA GLU A 84 -6.71 31.12 -8.13
C GLU A 84 -7.34 29.91 -7.43
N LEU A 85 -6.59 29.08 -6.73
CA LEU A 85 -7.11 27.89 -6.05
C LEU A 85 -7.04 28.01 -4.53
N GLU A 86 -6.79 29.21 -4.00
CA GLU A 86 -6.56 29.47 -2.57
C GLU A 86 -7.60 28.79 -1.66
N GLU A 87 -8.89 28.96 -1.95
CA GLU A 87 -10.00 28.34 -1.21
C GLU A 87 -9.99 26.80 -1.21
N TYR A 88 -9.45 26.20 -2.28
CA TYR A 88 -9.40 24.75 -2.47
C TYR A 88 -8.06 24.14 -2.05
N LEU A 89 -7.05 24.95 -1.68
CA LEU A 89 -5.72 24.44 -1.31
C LEU A 89 -5.77 23.37 -0.22
N PRO A 90 -6.52 23.53 0.90
CA PRO A 90 -6.59 22.50 1.93
C PRO A 90 -7.19 21.19 1.40
N PHE A 91 -8.21 21.28 0.55
CA PHE A 91 -8.85 20.11 -0.04
C PHE A 91 -7.94 19.41 -1.06
N ILE A 92 -7.22 20.17 -1.90
CA ILE A 92 -6.23 19.62 -2.84
C ILE A 92 -5.11 18.90 -2.08
N GLN A 93 -4.61 19.48 -1.00
CA GLN A 93 -3.61 18.83 -0.13
C GLN A 93 -4.14 17.54 0.50
N THR A 94 -5.40 17.55 0.92
CA THR A 94 -6.09 16.36 1.45
C THR A 94 -6.16 15.25 0.40
N LEU A 95 -6.56 15.57 -0.84
CA LEU A 95 -6.58 14.61 -1.96
C LEU A 95 -5.17 14.07 -2.29
N LEU A 96 -4.15 14.92 -2.29
CA LEU A 96 -2.77 14.51 -2.53
C LEU A 96 -2.25 13.55 -1.44
N ARG A 97 -2.61 13.80 -0.18
CA ARG A 97 -2.28 12.91 0.93
C ARG A 97 -2.98 11.56 0.78
N ASP A 98 -4.27 11.53 0.47
CA ASP A 98 -5.00 10.29 0.19
C ASP A 98 -4.33 9.50 -0.93
N LEU A 99 -4.09 10.12 -2.09
CA LEU A 99 -3.43 9.47 -3.23
C LEU A 99 -2.06 8.86 -2.89
N LYS A 100 -1.30 9.50 -2.00
CA LYS A 100 0.03 9.05 -1.60
C LYS A 100 -0.01 7.93 -0.55
N GLU A 101 -0.87 8.06 0.46
CA GLU A 101 -0.80 7.28 1.70
C GLU A 101 -1.89 6.21 1.80
N TYR A 102 -3.10 6.46 1.29
CA TYR A 102 -4.27 5.61 1.54
C TYR A 102 -4.91 5.06 0.26
N GLN A 103 -4.76 5.74 -0.88
CA GLN A 103 -5.26 5.35 -2.20
C GLN A 103 -6.75 4.99 -2.23
N THR A 104 -7.58 5.74 -1.50
CA THR A 104 -9.00 5.36 -1.29
C THR A 104 -9.96 5.88 -2.35
N LEU A 105 -9.53 6.84 -3.17
CA LEU A 105 -10.38 7.45 -4.20
C LEU A 105 -10.79 6.42 -5.28
N PRO A 106 -12.10 6.20 -5.51
CA PRO A 106 -12.56 5.31 -6.57
C PRO A 106 -12.11 5.77 -7.96
N LYS A 107 -11.98 4.82 -8.90
CA LYS A 107 -11.59 5.09 -10.29
C LYS A 107 -12.40 6.20 -10.95
N TYR A 108 -13.70 6.30 -10.66
CA TYR A 108 -14.56 7.37 -11.17
C TYR A 108 -14.13 8.76 -10.66
N THR A 109 -13.80 8.89 -9.37
CA THR A 109 -13.29 10.13 -8.77
C THR A 109 -11.97 10.54 -9.40
N LEU A 110 -11.05 9.58 -9.57
CA LEU A 110 -9.77 9.84 -10.23
C LEU A 110 -9.97 10.34 -11.68
N ARG A 111 -10.92 9.78 -12.43
CA ARG A 111 -11.26 10.26 -13.78
C ARG A 111 -11.77 11.69 -13.79
N ARG A 112 -12.54 12.10 -12.77
CA ARG A 112 -13.02 13.48 -12.63
C ARG A 112 -11.85 14.44 -12.41
N LEU A 113 -10.88 14.05 -11.57
CA LEU A 113 -9.67 14.82 -11.30
C LEU A 113 -8.76 14.98 -12.54
N THR A 114 -8.83 14.06 -13.50
CA THR A 114 -8.05 14.12 -14.75
C THR A 114 -8.84 14.68 -15.94
N ARG A 115 -10.12 15.04 -15.76
CA ARG A 115 -11.01 15.47 -16.86
C ARG A 115 -10.60 16.82 -17.45
N VAL A 116 -10.06 17.70 -16.62
CA VAL A 116 -9.52 19.01 -17.03
C VAL A 116 -8.03 18.98 -16.77
N GLU A 117 -7.24 19.01 -17.84
CA GLU A 117 -5.78 19.05 -17.75
C GLU A 117 -5.32 20.44 -17.26
N MET A 118 -4.51 20.43 -16.21
CA MET A 118 -3.98 21.59 -15.52
C MET A 118 -2.47 21.77 -15.74
N HIS A 119 -1.89 21.02 -16.69
CA HIS A 119 -0.50 21.21 -17.11
C HIS A 119 -0.39 22.29 -18.20
N GLY A 120 0.71 23.06 -18.17
CA GLY A 120 0.97 24.08 -19.18
C GLY A 120 0.03 25.30 -19.08
N LYS A 121 -0.33 25.89 -20.22
CA LYS A 121 -1.11 27.14 -20.25
C LYS A 121 -2.60 26.86 -20.01
N VAL A 122 -3.06 27.06 -18.78
CA VAL A 122 -4.46 26.88 -18.37
C VAL A 122 -5.29 28.13 -18.73
N SER A 123 -6.37 27.95 -19.48
CA SER A 123 -7.33 29.03 -19.77
C SER A 123 -8.28 29.28 -18.59
N LYS A 124 -8.84 30.50 -18.49
CA LYS A 124 -9.88 30.82 -17.48
C LYS A 124 -11.06 29.85 -17.49
N GLY A 125 -11.46 29.37 -18.68
CA GLY A 125 -12.54 28.40 -18.82
C GLY A 125 -12.19 27.00 -18.29
N GLN A 126 -10.94 26.54 -18.48
CA GLN A 126 -10.46 25.29 -17.89
C GLN A 126 -10.41 25.39 -16.37
N LEU A 127 -9.82 26.48 -15.85
CA LEU A 127 -9.74 26.73 -14.42
C LEU A 127 -11.13 26.73 -13.75
N ALA A 128 -12.13 27.39 -14.35
CA ALA A 128 -13.49 27.41 -13.83
C ALA A 128 -14.11 26.00 -13.78
N ARG A 129 -13.89 25.18 -14.82
CA ARG A 129 -14.36 23.77 -14.84
C ARG A 129 -13.65 22.92 -13.80
N PHE A 130 -12.35 23.12 -13.62
CA PHE A 130 -11.56 22.40 -12.63
C PHE A 130 -12.03 22.73 -11.20
N ARG A 131 -12.27 24.02 -10.89
CA ARG A 131 -12.87 24.44 -9.62
C ARG A 131 -14.24 23.80 -9.38
N ALA A 132 -15.10 23.76 -10.41
CA ALA A 132 -16.41 23.11 -10.31
C ALA A 132 -16.30 21.61 -10.00
N GLU A 133 -15.31 20.92 -10.58
CA GLU A 133 -15.03 19.52 -10.24
C GLU A 133 -14.54 19.35 -8.80
N LEU A 134 -13.62 20.21 -8.35
CA LEU A 134 -13.13 20.21 -6.96
C LEU A 134 -14.26 20.46 -5.96
N GLU A 135 -15.11 21.45 -6.21
CA GLU A 135 -16.24 21.78 -5.34
C GLU A 135 -17.25 20.62 -5.28
N ALA A 136 -17.59 20.04 -6.43
CA ALA A 136 -18.49 18.90 -6.47
C ALA A 136 -17.89 17.65 -5.79
N LEU A 137 -16.57 17.46 -5.86
CA LEU A 137 -15.89 16.39 -5.12
C LEU A 137 -15.86 16.66 -3.62
N ARG A 138 -15.55 17.89 -3.21
CA ARG A 138 -15.55 18.33 -1.81
C ARG A 138 -16.89 18.10 -1.15
N ARG A 139 -17.99 18.48 -1.81
CA ARG A 139 -19.37 18.22 -1.34
C ARG A 139 -19.71 16.74 -1.25
N PHE A 140 -19.22 15.93 -2.19
CA PHE A 140 -19.50 14.50 -2.23
C PHE A 140 -18.75 13.74 -1.14
N LEU A 141 -17.48 14.07 -0.91
CA LEU A 141 -16.63 13.39 0.07
C LEU A 141 -16.87 13.92 1.49
N GLY A 142 -17.13 15.22 1.62
CA GLY A 142 -17.11 15.94 2.89
C GLY A 142 -15.71 16.43 3.24
N ASP A 143 -15.64 17.48 4.07
CA ASP A 143 -14.35 18.10 4.47
C ASP A 143 -13.52 17.19 5.38
N ASP A 144 -14.18 16.31 6.12
CA ASP A 144 -13.59 15.38 7.11
C ASP A 144 -13.36 13.96 6.55
N TYR A 145 -13.50 13.74 5.24
CA TYR A 145 -13.52 12.39 4.68
C TYR A 145 -12.26 11.59 4.97
N LEU A 146 -11.08 12.23 4.85
CA LEU A 146 -9.80 11.55 5.06
C LEU A 146 -9.57 11.25 6.54
N GLU A 147 -10.05 12.09 7.45
CA GLU A 147 -9.98 11.85 8.90
C GLU A 147 -10.77 10.59 9.32
N ARG A 148 -11.92 10.35 8.68
CA ARG A 148 -12.71 9.12 8.88
C ARG A 148 -11.98 7.87 8.38
N ILE A 149 -11.14 8.01 7.38
CA ILE A 149 -10.31 6.91 6.87
C ILE A 149 -9.13 6.68 7.81
N GLU A 150 -8.44 7.75 8.22
CA GLU A 150 -7.33 7.70 9.17
C GLU A 150 -7.73 7.05 10.49
N SER A 151 -8.90 7.38 11.04
CA SER A 151 -9.41 6.76 12.26
C SER A 151 -9.64 5.25 12.09
N ARG A 152 -10.25 4.82 10.99
CA ARG A 152 -10.44 3.39 10.68
C ARG A 152 -9.12 2.64 10.50
N VAL A 153 -8.15 3.25 9.85
CA VAL A 153 -6.83 2.63 9.61
C VAL A 153 -6.02 2.55 10.91
N LYS A 154 -6.08 3.58 11.78
CA LYS A 154 -5.47 3.54 13.11
C LYS A 154 -6.00 2.37 13.95
N ASP A 155 -7.29 2.05 13.82
CA ASP A 155 -7.92 0.93 14.53
C ASP A 155 -7.62 -0.45 13.89
N MET A 156 -7.17 -0.50 12.63
CA MET A 156 -6.73 -1.74 11.96
C MET A 156 -5.32 -2.20 12.39
N GLY A 157 -4.65 -1.49 13.30
CA GLY A 157 -3.27 -1.74 13.74
C GLY A 157 -3.05 -2.93 14.68
N SER A 158 -3.64 -4.10 14.41
CA SER A 158 -3.28 -5.34 15.11
C SER A 158 -3.09 -6.49 14.11
N GLU A 159 -2.11 -6.34 13.22
CA GLU A 159 -1.59 -7.49 12.48
C GLU A 159 -0.77 -8.36 13.45
N ILE A 160 -1.20 -9.60 13.66
CA ILE A 160 -0.45 -10.57 14.45
C ILE A 160 0.45 -11.34 13.48
N ILE A 161 1.74 -11.01 13.49
CA ILE A 161 2.77 -11.76 12.76
C ILE A 161 3.28 -12.89 13.64
N ILE A 162 3.14 -14.12 13.16
CA ILE A 162 3.66 -15.32 13.83
C ILE A 162 4.77 -15.90 12.95
N ALA A 163 6.01 -15.88 13.43
CA ALA A 163 7.17 -16.45 12.74
C ALA A 163 7.65 -17.70 13.48
N VAL A 164 7.84 -18.79 12.75
CA VAL A 164 8.23 -20.09 13.31
C VAL A 164 9.46 -20.60 12.57
N GLU A 165 10.50 -21.02 13.30
CA GLU A 165 11.63 -21.76 12.76
C GLU A 165 11.48 -23.24 13.09
N ASN A 166 11.42 -24.10 12.06
CA ASN A 166 11.46 -25.55 12.26
C ASN A 166 12.90 -26.07 12.13
N ILE A 167 13.51 -26.43 13.26
CA ILE A 167 14.87 -26.96 13.32
C ILE A 167 14.82 -28.49 13.44
N LYS A 168 15.22 -29.19 12.36
CA LYS A 168 15.48 -30.64 12.42
C LYS A 168 16.50 -30.91 13.52
N GLY A 169 16.14 -31.74 14.49
CA GLY A 169 17.13 -32.27 15.44
C GLY A 169 18.18 -33.06 14.68
N ALA A 170 19.44 -33.03 15.11
CA ALA A 170 20.38 -34.04 14.69
C ALA A 170 19.73 -35.39 15.00
N SER A 171 19.41 -36.17 13.96
CA SER A 171 19.05 -37.56 14.11
C SER A 171 20.19 -38.20 14.91
N GLN A 172 19.91 -38.64 16.14
CA GLN A 172 20.81 -39.58 16.79
C GLN A 172 20.74 -40.86 15.96
N GLY A 173 21.74 -41.05 15.11
CA GLY A 173 22.12 -42.34 14.53
C GLY A 173 23.19 -42.97 15.39
#